data_AF-A0A538FT67-F1
#
_entry.id   AF-A0A538FT67-F1
#
_cell.length_a   1.000
_cell.length_b   1.000
_cell.length_c   1.000
_cell.angle_alpha   90.00
_cell.angle_beta   90.00
_cell.angle_gamma   90.00
#
_symmetry.space_group_name_H-M   'P 1'
#
loop_
_entity.id
_entity.type
_entity.pdbx_description
1 polymer ?
#
loop_
_entity_poly.entity_id
_entity_poly.type
_entity_poly.pdbx_seq_one_letter_code
_entity_poly.pdbx_strand_id
1 'polypeptide(L)'
;MDDVFRALADPSRRRLLDGLNARGGQSLRELCSGLAMARQSVSKHLAVLEAANLVTTVRRGREKLHHLNAAPINDIAERWIDRYDRGRVRALADLKRALEDATMPSTEFVYKTYIHTTPERLWQALTEPAFTERYWGTTLESDWKVGS
;
A
#
# COMPACT_ATOMS: atom_id res chain seq x y z
N MET A 1 -11.77 -4.81 -10.83
CA MET A 1 -10.66 -3.95 -11.29
C MET A 1 -11.20 -2.61 -11.79
N ASP A 2 -12.29 -2.60 -12.57
CA ASP A 2 -12.98 -1.36 -13.00
C ASP A 2 -13.40 -0.47 -11.82
N ASP A 3 -13.86 -1.07 -10.72
CA ASP A 3 -14.24 -0.31 -9.51
C ASP A 3 -13.06 0.40 -8.87
N VAL A 4 -11.86 -0.19 -8.95
CA VAL A 4 -10.61 0.45 -8.46
C VAL A 4 -10.28 1.65 -9.32
N PHE A 5 -10.30 1.51 -10.65
CA PHE A 5 -10.04 2.64 -11.55
C PHE A 5 -11.09 3.75 -11.39
N ARG A 6 -12.37 3.39 -11.31
CA ARG A 6 -13.47 4.34 -11.05
C ARG A 6 -13.30 5.02 -9.69
N ALA A 7 -12.88 4.29 -8.66
CA ALA A 7 -12.58 4.86 -7.36
C ALA A 7 -11.37 5.82 -7.41
N LEU A 8 -10.30 5.47 -8.12
CA LEU A 8 -9.11 6.32 -8.21
C LEU A 8 -9.27 7.54 -9.13
N ALA A 9 -10.27 7.56 -10.02
CA ALA A 9 -10.51 8.67 -10.94
C ALA A 9 -10.78 10.03 -10.23
N ASP A 10 -11.27 10.01 -9.00
CA ASP A 10 -11.60 11.22 -8.24
C ASP A 10 -10.43 11.69 -7.36
N PRO A 11 -10.05 12.98 -7.45
CA PRO A 11 -8.91 13.51 -6.70
C PRO A 11 -9.13 13.54 -5.17
N SER A 12 -10.37 13.72 -4.70
CA SER A 12 -10.69 13.69 -3.27
C SER A 12 -10.51 12.29 -2.69
N ARG A 13 -10.88 11.26 -3.45
CA ARG A 13 -10.64 9.86 -3.06
C ARG A 13 -9.15 9.55 -3.02
N ARG A 14 -8.36 10.00 -3.99
CA ARG A 14 -6.89 9.87 -3.94
C ARG A 14 -6.28 10.56 -2.72
N ARG A 15 -6.68 11.80 -2.41
CA ARG A 15 -6.23 12.50 -1.19
C ARG A 15 -6.57 11.77 0.10
N LEU A 16 -7.75 11.13 0.19
CA LEU A 16 -8.10 10.29 1.33
C LEU A 16 -7.15 9.09 1.47
N LEU A 17 -6.82 8.43 0.35
CA LEU A 17 -5.88 7.32 0.33
C LEU A 17 -4.46 7.78 0.70
N ASP A 18 -4.02 8.94 0.20
CA ASP A 18 -2.72 9.53 0.55
C ASP A 18 -2.65 9.84 2.05
N GLY A 19 -3.71 10.41 2.62
CA GLY A 19 -3.82 10.67 4.05
C GLY A 19 -3.79 9.38 4.88
N LEU A 20 -4.48 8.33 4.43
CA LEU A 20 -4.47 7.01 5.07
C LEU A 20 -3.13 6.29 4.91
N ASN A 21 -2.41 6.55 3.82
CA ASN A 21 -1.06 6.03 3.59
C ASN A 21 -0.05 6.69 4.53
N ALA A 22 -0.13 8.02 4.68
CA ALA A 22 0.72 8.77 5.60
C ALA A 22 0.47 8.39 7.07
N ARG A 23 -0.79 8.13 7.43
CA ARG A 23 -1.17 7.64 8.76
C ARG A 23 -2.38 6.72 8.67
N GLY A 24 -2.18 5.43 8.92
CA GLY A 24 -3.28 4.47 9.00
C GLY A 24 -4.10 4.62 10.29
N GLY A 25 -5.30 4.03 10.31
CA GLY A 25 -6.12 3.94 11.52
C GLY A 25 -6.79 5.25 11.92
N GLN A 26 -7.30 5.98 10.94
CA GLN A 26 -7.93 7.27 11.17
C GLN A 26 -9.45 7.15 11.28
N SER A 27 -10.03 7.89 12.22
CA SER A 27 -11.48 8.06 12.34
C SER A 27 -12.03 8.92 11.21
N LEU A 28 -13.35 8.86 10.98
CA LEU A 28 -14.02 9.75 10.03
C LEU A 28 -13.77 11.24 10.37
N ARG A 29 -13.69 11.58 11.67
CA ARG A 29 -13.45 12.95 12.11
C ARG A 29 -12.07 13.44 11.68
N GLU A 30 -11.04 12.61 11.88
CA GLU A 30 -9.67 12.94 11.47
C GLU A 30 -9.58 13.07 9.95
N LEU A 31 -10.15 12.14 9.20
CA LEU A 31 -10.17 12.20 7.73
C LEU A 31 -10.89 13.44 7.18
N CYS A 32 -11.92 13.94 7.88
CA CYS A 32 -12.56 15.20 7.52
C CYS A 32 -11.65 16.41 7.74
N SER A 33 -10.81 16.41 8.78
CA SER A 33 -9.96 17.57 9.10
C SER A 33 -8.91 17.87 8.01
N GLY A 34 -8.51 16.87 7.22
CA GLY A 34 -7.59 17.02 6.11
C GLY A 34 -8.20 17.54 4.80
N LEU A 35 -9.52 17.76 4.75
CA LEU A 35 -10.24 18.10 3.52
C LEU A 35 -11.21 19.25 3.71
N ALA A 36 -11.19 20.20 2.78
CA ALA A 36 -12.18 21.29 2.70
C ALA A 36 -13.52 20.81 2.12
N MET A 37 -14.15 19.82 2.75
CA MET A 37 -15.46 19.29 2.33
C MET A 37 -16.33 18.86 3.51
N ALA A 38 -17.64 18.75 3.28
CA ALA A 38 -18.58 18.29 4.28
C ALA A 38 -18.32 16.83 4.68
N ARG A 39 -18.57 16.50 5.95
CA ARG A 39 -18.43 15.14 6.50
C ARG A 39 -19.20 14.08 5.70
N GLN A 40 -20.38 14.42 5.20
CA GLN A 40 -21.19 13.51 4.38
C GLN A 40 -20.50 13.16 3.05
N SER A 41 -19.81 14.12 2.44
CA SER A 41 -19.02 13.90 1.22
C SER A 41 -17.86 12.94 1.49
N VAL A 42 -17.16 13.11 2.61
CA VAL A 42 -16.09 12.18 3.03
C VAL A 42 -16.66 10.77 3.26
N SER A 43 -17.79 10.65 3.94
CA SER A 43 -18.43 9.36 4.17
C SER A 43 -18.84 8.67 2.87
N LYS A 44 -19.35 9.40 1.89
CA LYS A 44 -19.69 8.87 0.56
C LYS A 44 -18.44 8.40 -0.18
N HIS A 45 -17.36 9.17 -0.13
CA HIS A 45 -16.09 8.77 -0.72
C HIS A 45 -15.51 7.51 -0.07
N LEU A 46 -15.54 7.41 1.25
CA LEU A 46 -15.10 6.22 1.99
C LEU A 46 -15.94 5.00 1.63
N ALA A 47 -17.25 5.13 1.47
CA ALA A 47 -18.09 4.01 1.04
C ALA A 47 -17.69 3.49 -0.36
N VAL A 48 -17.38 4.38 -1.30
CA VAL A 48 -16.87 4.00 -2.63
C VAL A 48 -15.51 3.31 -2.54
N LEU A 49 -14.62 3.83 -1.69
CA LEU A 49 -13.29 3.24 -1.48
C LEU A 49 -13.36 1.86 -0.79
N GLU A 50 -14.25 1.69 0.20
CA GLU A 50 -14.54 0.42 0.86
C GLU A 50 -15.10 -0.60 -0.15
N ALA A 51 -16.06 -0.19 -0.99
CA ALA A 51 -16.62 -1.04 -2.03
C ALA A 51 -15.58 -1.48 -3.09
N ALA A 52 -14.63 -0.61 -3.41
CA ALA A 52 -13.49 -0.92 -4.29
C ALA A 52 -12.36 -1.69 -3.57
N ASN A 53 -12.54 -2.05 -2.30
CA ASN A 53 -11.54 -2.71 -1.46
C ASN A 53 -10.24 -1.91 -1.27
N LEU A 54 -10.27 -0.59 -1.48
CA LEU A 54 -9.13 0.31 -1.29
C LEU A 54 -9.03 0.83 0.14
N VAL A 55 -10.10 0.70 0.92
CA VAL A 55 -10.13 1.04 2.35
C VAL A 55 -10.73 -0.12 3.13
N THR A 56 -10.07 -0.50 4.22
CA THR A 56 -10.55 -1.48 5.19
C THR A 56 -10.84 -0.78 6.51
N THR A 57 -11.77 -1.32 7.29
CA THR A 57 -12.20 -0.68 8.54
C THR A 57 -12.12 -1.62 9.72
N VAL A 58 -11.73 -1.07 10.86
CA VAL A 58 -11.60 -1.79 12.13
C VAL A 58 -12.33 -0.99 13.20
N ARG A 59 -13.11 -1.68 14.04
CA ARG A 59 -13.73 -1.05 15.21
C ARG A 59 -12.80 -1.15 16.41
N ARG A 60 -12.51 -0.01 17.04
CA ARG A 60 -11.78 0.08 18.31
C ARG A 60 -12.63 0.83 19.33
N GLY A 61 -13.23 0.09 20.27
CA GLY A 61 -14.21 0.67 21.19
C GLY A 61 -15.41 1.24 20.43
N ARG A 62 -15.64 2.55 20.56
CA ARG A 62 -16.74 3.27 19.88
C ARG A 62 -16.35 3.85 18.51
N GLU A 63 -15.09 3.76 18.13
CA GLU A 63 -14.58 4.38 16.90
C GLU A 63 -14.45 3.38 15.75
N LYS A 64 -14.86 3.81 14.55
CA LYS A 64 -14.58 3.13 13.27
C LYS A 64 -13.31 3.77 12.69
N LEU A 65 -12.23 3.01 12.66
CA LEU A 65 -10.95 3.42 12.11
C LEU A 65 -10.80 2.88 10.69
N HIS A 66 -10.23 3.68 9.81
CA HIS A 66 -10.06 3.38 8.39
C HIS A 66 -8.58 3.19 8.09
N HIS A 67 -8.27 2.25 7.22
CA HIS A 67 -6.93 1.88 6.80
C HIS A 67 -6.88 1.75 5.29
N LEU A 68 -5.79 2.19 4.67
CA LEU A 68 -5.52 1.90 3.27
C LEU A 68 -5.37 0.38 3.08
N ASN A 69 -6.05 -0.16 2.08
CA ASN A 69 -5.76 -1.47 1.55
C ASN A 69 -5.08 -1.32 0.19
N ALA A 70 -3.77 -1.55 0.15
CA ALA A 70 -2.96 -1.39 -1.07
C ALA A 70 -3.03 -2.60 -2.02
N ALA A 71 -3.61 -3.73 -1.59
CA ALA A 71 -3.62 -4.95 -2.40
C ALA A 71 -4.23 -4.76 -3.80
N PRO A 72 -5.40 -4.11 -3.98
CA PRO A 72 -5.97 -3.93 -5.32
C PRO A 72 -5.12 -3.04 -6.24
N ILE A 73 -4.33 -2.12 -5.68
CA ILE A 73 -3.40 -1.28 -6.45
C ILE A 73 -2.22 -2.12 -6.90
N ASN A 74 -1.68 -2.96 -6.01
CA ASN A 74 -0.61 -3.89 -6.34
C ASN A 74 -1.06 -4.88 -7.44
N ASP A 75 -2.26 -5.43 -7.37
CA ASP A 75 -2.78 -6.34 -8.40
C ASP A 75 -2.85 -5.67 -9.79
N ILE A 76 -3.20 -4.39 -9.85
CA ILE A 76 -3.15 -3.60 -11.09
C ILE A 76 -1.71 -3.43 -11.57
N ALA A 77 -0.80 -3.09 -10.66
CA ALA A 77 0.61 -2.93 -10.97
C ALA A 77 1.22 -4.24 -11.49
N GLU A 78 0.96 -5.38 -10.87
CA GLU A 78 1.46 -6.68 -11.32
C GLU A 78 0.88 -7.08 -12.68
N ARG A 79 -0.42 -6.89 -12.89
CA ARG A 79 -1.06 -7.26 -14.15
C ARG A 79 -0.51 -6.49 -15.35
N TRP A 80 -0.23 -5.20 -15.18
CA TRP A 80 0.10 -4.29 -16.29
C TRP A 80 1.56 -3.87 -16.29
N ILE A 81 2.14 -3.52 -15.16
CA ILE A 81 3.52 -2.99 -15.07
C ILE A 81 4.55 -4.12 -15.17
N ASP A 82 4.22 -5.36 -14.77
CA ASP A 82 5.14 -6.50 -14.97
C ASP A 82 5.35 -6.83 -16.45
N ARG A 83 4.38 -6.51 -17.31
CA ARG A 83 4.51 -6.64 -18.77
C ARG A 83 5.33 -5.51 -19.41
N TYR A 84 5.50 -4.38 -18.72
CA TYR A 84 6.14 -3.16 -19.24
C TYR A 84 7.54 -2.89 -18.64
N ASP A 85 8.17 -3.90 -18.03
CA ASP A 85 9.48 -3.80 -17.38
C ASP A 85 9.46 -2.82 -16.19
N ARG A 86 9.01 -3.33 -15.02
CA ARG A 86 8.94 -2.58 -13.75
C ARG A 86 10.25 -1.84 -13.44
N GLY A 87 11.41 -2.38 -13.86
CA GLY A 87 12.72 -1.77 -13.64
C GLY A 87 12.88 -0.44 -14.38
N ARG A 88 12.50 -0.40 -15.66
CA ARG A 88 12.60 0.81 -16.49
C ARG A 88 11.64 1.90 -16.07
N VAL A 89 10.41 1.55 -15.72
CA VAL A 89 9.40 2.51 -15.24
C VAL A 89 9.84 3.13 -13.92
N ARG A 90 10.40 2.33 -13.00
CA ARG A 90 10.91 2.81 -11.72
C ARG A 90 12.12 3.72 -11.88
N ALA A 91 13.09 3.33 -12.73
CA ALA A 91 14.26 4.16 -13.02
C ALA A 91 13.89 5.53 -13.64
N LEU A 92 12.89 5.57 -14.53
CA LEU A 92 12.41 6.83 -15.11
C LEU A 92 11.65 7.69 -14.10
N ALA A 93 10.85 7.09 -13.22
CA ALA A 93 10.16 7.81 -12.15
C ALA A 93 11.14 8.36 -11.09
N ASP A 94 12.17 7.58 -10.76
CA ASP A 94 13.26 7.98 -9.85
C ASP A 94 14.09 9.11 -10.47
N LEU A 95 14.42 9.01 -11.76
CA LEU A 95 15.09 10.08 -12.50
C LEU A 95 14.25 11.36 -12.52
N LYS A 96 12.95 11.25 -12.85
CA LYS A 96 12.02 12.39 -12.85
C LYS A 96 11.96 13.06 -11.48
N ARG A 97 11.77 12.26 -10.43
CA ARG A 97 11.72 12.75 -9.04
C ARG A 97 13.05 13.35 -8.59
N ALA A 98 14.19 12.77 -8.93
CA ALA A 98 15.50 13.32 -8.58
C ALA A 98 15.80 14.66 -9.30
N LEU A 99 15.28 14.82 -10.52
CA LEU A 99 15.41 16.06 -11.28
C LEU A 99 14.40 17.13 -10.86
N GLU A 100 13.24 16.73 -10.33
CA GLU A 100 12.16 17.65 -9.93
C GLU A 100 12.18 17.99 -8.44
N ASP A 101 12.62 17.08 -7.56
CA ASP A 101 12.71 17.22 -6.10
C ASP A 101 14.16 17.08 -5.63
N ALA A 102 14.92 18.18 -5.66
CA ALA A 102 16.05 18.28 -4.77
C ALA A 102 15.53 18.52 -3.34
N THR A 103 15.60 17.47 -2.50
CA THR A 103 15.56 17.40 -1.01
C THR A 103 14.31 16.74 -0.41
N MET A 104 14.43 15.49 0.07
CA MET A 104 14.04 15.04 1.44
C MET A 104 14.16 13.50 1.64
N PRO A 105 14.26 13.02 2.90
CA PRO A 105 14.72 11.68 3.28
C PRO A 105 13.60 10.64 3.49
N SER A 106 14.06 9.39 3.50
CA SER A 106 13.38 8.10 3.72
C SER A 106 12.17 8.11 4.65
N THR A 107 11.00 7.72 4.12
CA THR A 107 9.81 7.34 4.91
C THR A 107 9.80 5.83 5.13
N GLU A 108 9.65 5.41 6.39
CA GLU A 108 9.56 4.02 6.83
C GLU A 108 8.20 3.42 6.43
N PHE A 109 8.21 2.34 5.63
CA PHE A 109 6.99 1.67 5.14
C PHE A 109 6.64 0.45 6.01
N VAL A 110 5.42 0.39 6.53
CA VAL A 110 4.89 -0.80 7.22
C VAL A 110 3.90 -1.52 6.30
N TYR A 111 4.31 -2.65 5.74
CA TYR A 111 3.45 -3.54 4.96
C TYR A 111 2.76 -4.56 5.87
N LYS A 112 1.44 -4.67 5.79
CA LYS A 112 0.66 -5.76 6.38
C LYS A 112 -0.11 -6.48 5.29
N THR A 113 0.25 -7.73 5.07
CA THR A 113 -0.45 -8.64 4.16
C THR A 113 -0.88 -9.87 4.96
N TYR A 114 -2.12 -10.31 4.76
CA TYR A 114 -2.63 -11.54 5.35
C TYR A 114 -2.47 -12.65 4.32
N ILE A 115 -1.48 -13.51 4.54
CA ILE A 115 -1.21 -14.68 3.69
C ILE A 115 -1.89 -15.87 4.35
N HIS A 116 -2.87 -16.46 3.67
CA HIS A 116 -3.55 -17.65 4.16
C HIS A 116 -2.65 -18.88 3.94
N THR A 117 -1.71 -19.07 4.86
CA THR A 117 -0.70 -20.13 4.84
C THR A 117 -0.33 -20.50 6.28
N THR A 118 0.49 -21.54 6.47
CA THR A 118 1.02 -21.86 7.81
C THR A 118 2.30 -21.06 8.09
N PRO A 119 2.64 -20.79 9.36
CA PRO A 119 3.90 -20.12 9.72
C PRO A 119 5.13 -20.78 9.09
N GLU A 120 5.15 -22.11 8.99
CA GLU A 120 6.26 -22.89 8.43
C GLU A 120 6.40 -22.66 6.93
N ARG A 121 5.28 -22.66 6.19
CA ARG A 121 5.28 -22.38 4.75
C ARG A 121 5.60 -20.93 4.44
N LEU A 122 5.17 -20.00 5.31
CA LEU A 122 5.56 -18.59 5.22
C LEU A 122 7.06 -18.44 5.45
N TRP A 123 7.59 -19.06 6.50
CA TRP A 123 9.00 -19.03 6.83
C TRP A 123 9.85 -19.58 5.68
N GLN A 124 9.51 -20.77 5.18
CA GLN A 124 10.18 -21.38 4.04
C GLN A 124 10.24 -20.43 2.84
N ALA A 125 9.11 -19.84 2.46
CA ALA A 125 9.05 -18.91 1.33
C ALA A 125 9.91 -17.64 1.55
N LEU A 126 9.96 -17.12 2.77
CA LEU A 126 10.79 -15.94 3.09
C LEU A 126 12.29 -16.25 3.11
N THR A 127 12.67 -17.51 3.28
CA THR A 127 14.08 -17.96 3.35
C THR A 127 14.57 -18.62 2.07
N GLU A 128 13.70 -18.81 1.08
CA GLU A 128 14.06 -19.51 -0.15
C GLU A 128 14.91 -18.60 -1.05
N PRO A 129 16.08 -19.04 -1.54
CA PRO A 129 16.98 -18.23 -2.37
C PRO A 129 16.31 -17.59 -3.59
N ALA A 130 15.44 -18.34 -4.26
CA ALA A 130 14.70 -17.87 -5.44
C ALA A 130 13.67 -16.76 -5.12
N PHE A 131 13.10 -16.77 -3.92
CA PHE A 131 12.19 -15.72 -3.47
C PHE A 131 12.96 -14.52 -2.89
N THR A 132 14.06 -14.80 -2.18
CA THR A 132 14.83 -13.75 -1.50
C THR A 132 15.52 -12.80 -2.47
N GLU A 133 16.11 -13.35 -3.55
CA GLU A 133 16.70 -12.56 -4.64
C GLU A 133 15.64 -11.65 -5.30
N ARG A 134 14.44 -12.19 -5.53
CA ARG A 134 13.34 -11.44 -6.16
C ARG A 134 12.76 -10.34 -5.27
N TYR A 135 12.72 -10.53 -3.96
CA TYR A 135 12.04 -9.62 -3.03
C TYR A 135 13.00 -8.64 -2.33
N TRP A 136 14.17 -9.09 -1.86
CA TRP A 136 15.18 -8.24 -1.19
C TRP A 136 16.30 -7.77 -2.13
N GLY A 137 16.37 -8.28 -3.37
CA GLY A 137 17.47 -7.97 -4.30
C GLY A 137 18.82 -8.57 -3.86
N THR A 138 18.79 -9.48 -2.89
CA THR A 138 19.95 -10.20 -2.36
C THR A 138 19.53 -11.60 -1.96
N THR A 139 20.46 -12.54 -2.05
CA THR A 139 20.24 -13.92 -1.63
C THR A 139 20.73 -14.08 -0.20
N LEU A 140 19.84 -14.52 0.69
CA LEU A 140 20.24 -14.95 2.03
C LEU A 140 20.59 -16.44 1.97
N GLU A 141 21.87 -16.77 1.98
CA GLU A 141 22.35 -18.12 2.27
C GLU A 141 22.78 -18.18 3.73
N SER A 142 22.00 -18.85 4.56
CA SER A 142 22.31 -19.09 5.96
C SER A 142 21.92 -20.52 6.33
N ASP A 143 22.75 -21.18 7.13
CA ASP A 143 22.43 -22.49 7.72
C ASP A 143 21.57 -22.37 8.99
N TRP A 144 21.17 -21.14 9.35
CA TRP A 144 20.31 -20.76 10.47
C TRP A 144 20.79 -21.27 11.84
N LYS A 145 22.10 -21.48 12.00
CA LYS A 145 22.72 -21.71 13.31
C LYS A 145 22.91 -20.39 14.06
N VAL A 146 22.82 -20.45 15.39
CA VAL A 146 23.08 -19.29 16.26
C VAL A 146 24.51 -18.79 16.00
N GLY A 147 24.61 -17.59 15.42
CA GLY A 147 25.90 -16.94 15.13
C GLY A 147 26.40 -17.04 13.69
N SER A 148 25.58 -17.54 12.75
CA SER A 148 25.90 -17.57 11.31
C SER A 148 25.14 -16.53 10.48
#